data_AF-A0ABC9UCL6-F1
#
_entry.id   AF-A0ABC9UCL6-F1
#
_cell.length_a   1.000
_cell.length_b   1.000
_cell.length_c   1.000
_cell.angle_alpha   90.00
_cell.angle_beta   90.00
_cell.angle_gamma   90.00
#
_symmetry.space_group_name_H-M   'P 1'
#
loop_
_entity.id
_entity.type
_entity.pdbx_description
1 polymer ?
#
loop_
_entity_poly.entity_id
_entity_poly.type
_entity_poly.pdbx_seq_one_letter_code
_entity_poly.pdbx_strand_id
1 'polypeptide(L)'
;MAILPEKIYMVSNPYDYLVTIPAKTLFVISYVSTGNSITLDNSNSDSEQPFTITFETNVASEKLFCTTITNGIASTSQCEVIDPTKHTEEYARIRKMIEEIEAVIEAKIQGGANYSITINNKTLVSESLANLETIRARYIERANSLWVKMNGQPTSGSSRPFKSMTVFRDPNYPDRWGTR
;
A
#
# COMPACT_ATOMS: atom_id res chain seq x y z
N MET A 1 -5.41 8.64 -28.68
CA MET A 1 -5.83 9.42 -27.49
C MET A 1 -6.27 8.41 -26.45
N ALA A 2 -5.77 8.46 -25.22
CA ALA A 2 -6.13 7.49 -24.19
C ALA A 2 -7.58 7.74 -23.73
N ILE A 3 -8.40 6.68 -23.70
CA ILE A 3 -9.82 6.76 -23.28
C ILE A 3 -9.93 6.86 -21.74
N LEU A 4 -9.01 6.21 -21.03
CA LEU A 4 -8.89 6.31 -19.58
C LEU A 4 -7.72 7.23 -19.21
N PRO A 5 -7.80 7.95 -18.07
CA PRO A 5 -6.66 8.69 -17.53
C PRO A 5 -5.56 7.73 -17.08
N GLU A 6 -4.34 8.25 -16.89
CA GLU A 6 -3.22 7.44 -16.39
C GLU A 6 -3.45 6.89 -14.98
N LYS A 7 -4.22 7.62 -14.16
CA LYS A 7 -4.54 7.24 -12.78
C LYS A 7 -6.02 7.48 -12.47
N ILE A 8 -6.64 6.51 -11.81
CA ILE A 8 -8.01 6.58 -11.30
C ILE A 8 -7.96 6.33 -9.80
N TYR A 9 -8.44 7.29 -9.02
CA TYR A 9 -8.60 7.13 -7.58
C TYR A 9 -10.02 6.68 -7.27
N MET A 10 -10.15 5.49 -6.68
CA MET A 10 -11.44 4.95 -6.27
C MET A 10 -11.94 5.67 -5.01
N VAL A 11 -13.23 5.98 -4.96
CA VAL A 11 -13.90 6.55 -3.77
C VAL A 11 -14.69 5.51 -2.98
N SER A 12 -14.95 4.35 -3.59
CA SER A 12 -15.64 3.20 -3.03
C SER A 12 -15.05 1.91 -3.61
N ASN A 13 -15.32 0.76 -3.00
CA ASN A 13 -14.93 -0.53 -3.56
C ASN A 13 -16.13 -1.48 -3.41
N PRO A 14 -16.84 -1.85 -4.49
CA PRO A 14 -16.55 -1.53 -5.91
C PRO A 14 -16.76 -0.04 -6.29
N TYR A 15 -16.13 0.39 -7.38
CA TYR A 15 -16.20 1.76 -7.93
C TYR A 15 -16.71 1.75 -9.37
N ASP A 16 -17.82 2.44 -9.64
CA ASP A 16 -18.35 2.62 -10.98
C ASP A 16 -17.76 3.86 -11.65
N TYR A 17 -17.23 3.68 -12.86
CA TYR A 17 -16.63 4.72 -13.66
C TYR A 17 -17.31 4.80 -15.03
N LEU A 18 -17.86 5.97 -15.35
CA LEU A 18 -18.50 6.21 -16.64
C LEU A 18 -17.45 6.64 -17.68
N VAL A 19 -17.41 5.94 -18.79
CA VAL A 19 -16.52 6.21 -19.92
C VAL A 19 -17.31 6.35 -21.20
N THR A 20 -16.96 7.33 -22.04
CA THR A 20 -17.57 7.48 -23.36
C THR A 20 -16.63 6.90 -24.40
N ILE A 21 -17.12 5.91 -25.16
CA ILE A 21 -16.34 5.23 -26.18
C ILE A 21 -16.68 5.81 -27.56
N PRO A 22 -15.68 6.22 -28.35
CA PRO A 22 -15.90 6.74 -29.69
C PRO A 22 -16.57 5.71 -30.61
N ALA A 23 -17.18 6.18 -31.69
CA ALA A 23 -17.71 5.33 -32.75
C ALA A 23 -16.63 4.37 -33.31
N LYS A 24 -17.05 3.21 -33.82
CA LYS A 24 -16.18 2.22 -34.47
C LYS A 24 -14.97 1.80 -33.64
N THR A 25 -15.15 1.73 -32.32
CA THR A 25 -14.07 1.45 -31.38
C THR A 25 -14.39 0.25 -30.49
N LEU A 26 -13.43 -0.68 -30.41
CA LEU A 26 -13.39 -1.73 -29.40
C LEU A 26 -12.41 -1.31 -28.31
N PHE A 27 -12.85 -1.34 -27.06
CA PHE A 27 -11.99 -1.02 -25.91
C PHE A 27 -11.86 -2.22 -25.00
N VAL A 28 -10.62 -2.66 -24.76
CA VAL A 28 -10.30 -3.82 -23.91
C VAL A 28 -9.44 -3.35 -22.75
N ILE A 29 -9.88 -3.65 -21.54
CA ILE A 29 -9.20 -3.35 -20.29
C ILE A 29 -8.75 -4.68 -19.69
N SER A 30 -7.45 -4.86 -19.51
CA SER A 30 -6.89 -6.08 -18.93
C SER A 30 -6.22 -5.78 -17.59
N TYR A 31 -6.61 -6.52 -16.56
CA TYR A 31 -6.06 -6.45 -15.21
C TYR A 31 -4.73 -7.19 -15.15
N VAL A 32 -3.69 -6.54 -14.63
CA VAL A 32 -2.34 -7.12 -14.58
C VAL A 32 -2.23 -8.18 -13.48
N SER A 33 -2.90 -7.99 -12.34
CA SER A 33 -2.80 -8.95 -11.23
C SER A 33 -3.62 -10.21 -11.43
N THR A 34 -4.82 -10.09 -12.01
CA THR A 34 -5.76 -11.22 -12.17
C THR A 34 -5.74 -11.84 -13.55
N GLY A 35 -5.24 -11.13 -14.57
CA GLY A 35 -5.32 -11.56 -15.97
C GLY A 35 -6.73 -11.49 -16.56
N ASN A 36 -7.71 -11.00 -15.80
CA ASN A 36 -9.08 -10.80 -16.28
C ASN A 36 -9.14 -9.62 -17.24
N SER A 37 -10.10 -9.65 -18.16
CA SER A 37 -10.34 -8.53 -19.06
C SER A 37 -11.82 -8.15 -19.16
N ILE A 38 -12.05 -6.87 -19.40
CA ILE A 38 -13.35 -6.28 -19.68
C ILE A 38 -13.28 -5.74 -21.10
N THR A 39 -14.25 -6.12 -21.93
CA THR A 39 -14.36 -5.64 -23.30
C THR A 39 -15.61 -4.80 -23.43
N LEU A 40 -15.44 -3.58 -23.93
CA LEU A 40 -16.52 -2.65 -24.25
C LEU A 40 -16.52 -2.44 -25.76
N ASP A 41 -17.63 -2.80 -26.39
CA ASP A 41 -17.75 -2.84 -27.85
C ASP A 41 -18.67 -1.73 -28.35
N ASN A 42 -18.07 -0.76 -29.05
CA ASN A 42 -18.76 0.24 -29.85
C ASN A 42 -18.31 0.19 -31.32
N SER A 43 -17.95 -0.98 -31.82
CA SER A 43 -17.42 -1.17 -33.18
C SER A 43 -18.47 -0.98 -34.27
N ASN A 44 -19.74 -1.25 -33.98
CA ASN A 44 -20.84 -1.23 -34.95
C ASN A 44 -21.62 0.09 -35.00
N SER A 45 -21.39 1.00 -34.05
CA SER A 45 -22.11 2.28 -34.00
C SER A 45 -21.32 3.39 -34.70
N ASP A 46 -22.06 4.29 -35.35
CA ASP A 46 -21.52 5.54 -35.92
C ASP A 46 -21.55 6.72 -34.92
N SER A 47 -22.02 6.49 -33.69
CA SER A 47 -22.04 7.49 -32.61
C SER A 47 -21.21 7.05 -31.41
N GLU A 48 -20.80 8.02 -30.58
CA GLU A 48 -20.22 7.74 -29.27
C GLU A 48 -21.28 7.13 -28.34
N GLN A 49 -20.85 6.22 -27.48
CA GLN A 49 -21.73 5.51 -26.53
C GLN A 49 -21.12 5.51 -25.12
N PRO A 50 -21.91 5.82 -24.07
CA PRO A 50 -21.45 5.73 -22.69
C PRO A 50 -21.49 4.28 -22.21
N PHE A 51 -20.42 3.85 -21.54
CA PHE A 51 -20.33 2.57 -20.84
C PHE A 51 -19.95 2.82 -19.39
N THR A 52 -20.43 1.94 -18.51
CA THR A 52 -20.03 1.95 -17.10
C THR A 52 -19.08 0.78 -16.86
N ILE A 53 -17.91 1.07 -16.28
CA ILE A 53 -16.93 0.07 -15.85
C ILE A 53 -17.00 0.02 -14.33
N THR A 54 -17.22 -1.17 -13.79
CA THR A 54 -17.10 -1.42 -12.35
C THR A 54 -15.70 -1.92 -12.05
N PHE A 55 -14.92 -1.11 -11.33
CA PHE A 55 -13.61 -1.49 -10.82
C PHE A 55 -13.75 -2.09 -9.42
N GLU A 56 -13.31 -3.33 -9.27
CA GLU A 56 -13.18 -4.00 -7.98
C GLU A 56 -11.73 -4.44 -7.83
N THR A 57 -11.07 -4.02 -6.76
CA THR A 57 -9.66 -4.36 -6.51
C THR A 57 -9.46 -4.88 -5.09
N ASN A 58 -8.67 -5.94 -4.96
CA ASN A 58 -8.25 -6.46 -3.67
C ASN A 58 -6.93 -5.85 -3.17
N VAL A 59 -6.21 -5.12 -4.03
CA VAL A 59 -4.93 -4.48 -3.74
C VAL A 59 -5.06 -2.96 -3.68
N ALA A 60 -4.08 -2.28 -3.07
CA ALA A 60 -4.11 -0.83 -2.92
C ALA A 60 -3.84 -0.06 -4.22
N SER A 61 -3.11 -0.67 -5.16
CA SER A 61 -2.92 -0.18 -6.52
C SER A 61 -2.91 -1.36 -7.50
N GLU A 62 -3.72 -1.24 -8.55
CA GLU A 62 -3.85 -2.21 -9.64
C GLU A 62 -3.47 -1.54 -10.97
N LYS A 63 -2.60 -2.18 -11.74
CA LYS A 63 -2.25 -1.70 -13.09
C LYS A 63 -3.16 -2.36 -14.12
N LEU A 64 -3.61 -1.57 -15.07
CA LEU A 64 -4.48 -1.97 -16.17
C LEU A 64 -3.79 -1.69 -17.50
N PHE A 65 -3.85 -2.66 -18.41
CA PHE A 65 -3.52 -2.45 -19.82
C PHE A 65 -4.79 -2.17 -20.61
N CYS A 66 -4.84 -1.00 -21.23
CA CYS A 66 -6.01 -0.49 -21.93
C CYS A 66 -5.70 -0.46 -23.43
N THR A 67 -6.33 -1.35 -24.19
CA THR A 67 -6.17 -1.45 -25.65
C THR A 67 -7.40 -0.88 -26.33
N THR A 68 -7.20 0.15 -27.15
CA THR A 68 -8.24 0.74 -28.01
C THR A 68 -8.00 0.31 -29.45
N ILE A 69 -9.00 -0.26 -30.10
CA ILE A 69 -8.96 -0.57 -31.53
C ILE A 69 -10.03 0.27 -32.22
N THR A 70 -9.61 1.31 -32.93
CA THR A 70 -10.52 2.21 -33.66
C THR A 70 -10.24 2.07 -35.15
N ASN A 71 -11.26 1.72 -35.95
CA ASN A 71 -11.11 1.53 -37.40
C ASN A 71 -9.93 0.61 -37.79
N GLY A 72 -9.68 -0.45 -37.02
CA GLY A 72 -8.59 -1.40 -37.26
C GLY A 72 -7.20 -0.94 -36.81
N ILE A 73 -7.07 0.27 -36.27
CA ILE A 73 -5.81 0.78 -35.70
C ILE A 73 -5.83 0.51 -34.19
N ALA A 74 -4.89 -0.30 -33.71
CA ALA A 74 -4.71 -0.58 -32.30
C ALA A 74 -3.79 0.45 -31.62
N SER A 75 -4.17 0.93 -30.45
CA SER A 75 -3.36 1.75 -29.57
C SER A 75 -3.47 1.21 -28.15
N THR A 76 -2.36 1.22 -27.42
CA THR A 76 -2.29 0.74 -26.04
C THR A 76 -1.93 1.89 -25.10
N SER A 77 -2.53 1.88 -23.93
CA SER A 77 -2.29 2.81 -22.84
C SER A 77 -2.26 2.06 -21.51
N GLN A 78 -1.57 2.62 -20.52
CA GLN A 78 -1.51 2.08 -19.17
C GLN A 78 -2.34 2.98 -18.26
N CYS A 79 -3.14 2.36 -17.40
CA CYS A 79 -3.92 3.05 -16.38
C CYS A 79 -3.64 2.38 -15.03
N GLU A 80 -3.55 3.16 -13.96
CA GLU A 80 -3.40 2.66 -12.60
C GLU A 80 -4.66 3.00 -11.80
N VAL A 81 -5.32 1.99 -11.24
CA VAL A 81 -6.47 2.16 -10.36
C VAL A 81 -5.99 2.04 -8.92
N ILE A 82 -6.23 3.08 -8.13
CA ILE A 82 -5.72 3.23 -6.77
C ILE A 82 -6.91 3.26 -5.80
N ASP A 83 -6.88 2.37 -4.81
CA ASP A 83 -7.80 2.38 -3.68
C ASP A 83 -7.11 3.04 -2.46
N PRO A 84 -7.39 4.32 -2.18
CA PRO A 84 -6.75 5.04 -1.09
C PRO A 84 -7.16 4.51 0.28
N THR A 85 -8.36 3.91 0.40
CA THR A 85 -8.87 3.42 1.69
C THR A 85 -7.98 2.30 2.25
N LYS A 86 -7.50 1.40 1.38
CA LYS A 86 -6.61 0.31 1.76
C LYS A 86 -5.27 0.78 2.30
N HIS A 87 -4.73 1.87 1.76
CA HIS A 87 -3.52 2.46 2.31
C HIS A 87 -3.75 3.03 3.72
N THR A 88 -4.90 3.67 3.96
CA THR A 88 -5.24 4.20 5.29
C THR A 88 -5.52 3.10 6.31
N GLU A 89 -6.19 2.02 5.92
CA GLU A 89 -6.46 0.87 6.80
C GLU A 89 -5.17 0.13 7.18
N GLU A 90 -4.28 -0.12 6.21
CA GLU A 90 -3.00 -0.77 6.47
C GLU A 90 -2.15 0.09 7.42
N TYR A 91 -2.13 1.40 7.20
CA TYR A 91 -1.43 2.34 8.06
C TYR A 91 -2.00 2.36 9.49
N ALA A 92 -3.33 2.43 9.63
CA ALA A 92 -3.99 2.39 10.94
C ALA A 92 -3.69 1.08 11.70
N ARG A 93 -3.68 -0.06 10.99
CA ARG A 93 -3.33 -1.36 11.57
C ARG A 93 -1.88 -1.40 12.05
N ILE A 94 -0.94 -0.90 11.25
CA ILE A 94 0.49 -0.85 11.63
C ILE A 94 0.70 0.07 12.83
N ARG A 95 0.02 1.22 12.87
CA ARG A 95 0.08 2.13 14.02
C ARG A 95 -0.37 1.43 15.30
N LYS A 96 -1.49 0.71 15.26
CA LYS A 96 -1.98 -0.07 16.41
C LYS A 96 -0.96 -1.12 16.87
N MET A 97 -0.30 -1.82 15.94
CA MET A 97 0.76 -2.78 16.27
C MET A 97 1.97 -2.11 16.95
N ILE A 98 2.35 -0.90 16.49
CA ILE A 98 3.42 -0.12 17.13
C ILE A 98 3.03 0.25 18.57
N GLU A 99 1.81 0.74 18.78
CA GLU A 99 1.30 1.10 20.11
C GLU A 99 1.24 -0.12 21.06
N GLU A 100 0.82 -1.29 20.56
CA GLU A 100 0.82 -2.54 21.32
C GLU A 100 2.23 -2.99 21.72
N ILE A 101 3.22 -2.87 20.82
CA ILE A 101 4.62 -3.20 21.12
C ILE A 101 5.22 -2.21 22.13
N GLU A 102 4.94 -0.92 21.99
CA GLU A 102 5.41 0.11 22.92
C GLU A 102 4.88 -0.13 24.33
N ALA A 103 3.61 -0.51 24.47
CA ALA A 103 3.03 -0.87 25.77
C ALA A 103 3.73 -2.09 26.41
N VAL A 104 4.09 -3.10 25.62
CA VAL A 104 4.84 -4.28 26.11
C VAL A 104 6.28 -3.90 26.50
N ILE A 105 6.93 -3.02 25.73
CA ILE A 105 8.28 -2.51 26.05
C ILE A 105 8.24 -1.70 27.35
N GLU A 106 7.27 -0.79 27.50
CA GLU A 106 7.12 0.04 28.70
C GLU A 106 6.87 -0.83 29.95
N ALA A 107 5.98 -1.82 29.85
CA ALA A 107 5.72 -2.77 30.93
C ALA A 107 6.98 -3.58 31.34
N LYS A 108 7.87 -3.89 30.38
CA LYS A 108 9.15 -4.54 30.67
C LYS A 108 10.16 -3.60 31.35
N ILE A 109 10.23 -2.34 30.93
CA ILE A 109 11.14 -1.33 31.50
C ILE A 109 10.74 -0.98 32.94
N GLN A 110 9.44 -0.93 33.24
CA GLN A 110 8.92 -0.63 34.59
C GLN A 110 9.11 -1.78 35.61
N GLY A 111 9.87 -2.82 35.27
CA GLY A 111 10.23 -3.90 36.20
C GLY A 111 9.18 -5.01 36.34
N GLY A 112 8.25 -5.12 35.40
CA GLY A 112 7.31 -6.26 35.29
C GLY A 112 8.05 -7.54 34.91
N ALA A 113 8.62 -8.24 35.90
CA ALA A 113 9.35 -9.48 35.74
C ALA A 113 8.43 -10.62 35.21
N ASN A 114 8.90 -11.31 34.17
CA ASN A 114 8.53 -12.66 33.77
C ASN A 114 7.04 -12.98 33.53
N TYR A 115 6.61 -12.88 32.27
CA TYR A 115 5.54 -13.75 31.76
C TYR A 115 6.14 -14.98 31.06
N SER A 116 6.86 -15.80 31.82
CA SER A 116 6.91 -17.24 31.54
C SER A 116 5.70 -17.85 32.23
N ILE A 117 4.53 -17.75 31.61
CA ILE A 117 3.35 -18.49 32.09
C ILE A 117 3.41 -19.87 31.44
N THR A 118 3.66 -20.90 32.24
CA THR A 118 3.48 -22.29 31.82
C THR A 118 2.02 -22.67 31.98
N ILE A 119 1.31 -22.85 30.86
CA ILE A 119 0.01 -23.55 30.81
C ILE A 119 0.21 -24.75 29.90
N ASN A 120 -0.09 -25.96 30.38
CA ASN A 120 -0.01 -27.21 29.62
C ASN A 120 1.35 -27.51 28.97
N ASN A 121 2.44 -27.41 29.74
CA ASN A 121 3.79 -27.80 29.29
C ASN A 121 4.32 -27.07 28.04
N LYS A 122 3.74 -25.90 27.71
CA LYS A 122 4.24 -24.99 26.68
C LYS A 122 4.76 -23.73 27.33
N THR A 123 6.07 -23.50 27.22
CA THR A 123 6.73 -22.25 27.61
C THR A 123 6.46 -21.20 26.52
N LEU A 124 5.71 -20.16 26.86
CA LEU A 124 5.62 -18.96 26.04
C LEU A 124 6.99 -18.26 26.06
N VAL A 125 7.66 -18.26 24.91
CA VAL A 125 8.96 -17.62 24.71
C VAL A 125 8.78 -16.12 24.95
N SER A 126 9.28 -15.62 26.08
CA SER A 126 9.43 -14.19 26.30
C SER A 126 10.46 -13.66 25.29
N GLU A 127 10.02 -12.93 24.26
CA GLU A 127 10.95 -12.27 23.35
C GLU A 127 11.85 -11.30 24.12
N SER A 128 13.14 -11.24 23.77
CA SER A 128 14.07 -10.30 24.39
C SER A 128 13.66 -8.85 24.09
N LEU A 129 14.00 -7.91 24.99
CA LEU A 129 13.73 -6.49 24.78
C LEU A 129 14.33 -5.98 23.45
N ALA A 130 15.55 -6.43 23.13
CA ALA A 130 16.22 -6.11 21.87
C ALA A 130 15.45 -6.60 20.63
N ASN A 131 14.79 -7.76 20.71
CA ASN A 131 13.94 -8.25 19.61
C ASN A 131 12.69 -7.39 19.47
N LEU A 132 12.04 -6.99 20.57
CA LEU A 132 10.88 -6.10 20.56
C LEU A 132 11.20 -4.73 19.95
N GLU A 133 12.36 -4.15 20.29
CA GLU A 133 12.85 -2.90 19.70
C GLU A 133 13.14 -3.04 18.21
N THR A 134 13.71 -4.17 17.79
CA THR A 134 13.97 -4.46 16.36
C THR A 134 12.66 -4.60 15.57
N ILE A 135 11.66 -5.27 16.14
CA ILE A 135 10.33 -5.42 15.55
C ILE A 135 9.65 -4.05 15.46
N ARG A 136 9.72 -3.22 16.51
CA ARG A 136 9.23 -1.84 16.50
C ARG A 136 9.87 -1.01 15.39
N ALA A 137 11.19 -1.04 15.25
CA ALA A 137 11.91 -0.30 14.21
C ALA A 137 11.44 -0.71 12.80
N ARG A 138 11.24 -2.02 12.56
CA ARG A 138 10.72 -2.53 11.27
C ARG A 138 9.31 -2.03 10.98
N TYR A 139 8.41 -2.01 11.97
CA TYR A 139 7.05 -1.49 11.78
C TYR A 139 7.04 0.02 11.53
N ILE A 140 7.91 0.78 12.19
CA ILE A 140 8.10 2.21 11.93
C ILE A 140 8.59 2.47 10.50
N GLU A 141 9.55 1.69 10.01
CA GLU A 141 10.03 1.78 8.62
C GLU A 141 8.90 1.48 7.63
N ARG A 142 8.11 0.44 7.88
CA ARG A 142 6.94 0.10 7.05
C ARG A 142 5.90 1.23 7.06
N ALA A 143 5.57 1.78 8.23
CA ALA A 143 4.64 2.91 8.37
C ALA A 143 5.13 4.15 7.59
N ASN A 144 6.42 4.47 7.70
CA ASN A 144 7.04 5.56 6.95
C ASN A 144 6.98 5.28 5.44
N SER A 145 7.23 4.06 5.00
CA SER A 145 7.14 3.69 3.58
C SER A 145 5.73 3.84 3.01
N LEU A 146 4.70 3.48 3.79
CA LEU A 146 3.29 3.64 3.40
C LEU A 146 2.89 5.10 3.39
N TRP A 147 3.32 5.88 4.37
CA TRP A 147 3.05 7.32 4.41
C TRP A 147 3.66 8.06 3.21
N VAL A 148 4.90 7.70 2.86
CA VAL A 148 5.57 8.26 1.68
C VAL A 148 4.84 7.87 0.39
N LYS A 149 4.35 6.63 0.28
CA LYS A 149 3.50 6.18 -0.84
C LYS A 149 2.17 6.95 -0.91
N MET A 150 1.52 7.19 0.23
CA MET A 150 0.26 7.97 0.29
C MET A 150 0.46 9.43 -0.15
N ASN A 151 1.61 10.02 0.17
CA ASN A 151 1.91 11.42 -0.14
C ASN A 151 2.61 11.63 -1.49
N GLY A 152 2.78 10.56 -2.29
CA GLY A 152 3.42 10.65 -3.61
C GLY A 152 4.88 11.12 -3.56
N GLN A 153 5.54 11.03 -2.39
CA GLN A 153 6.93 11.43 -2.24
C GLN A 153 7.87 10.25 -2.57
N PRO A 154 9.10 10.50 -3.03
CA PRO A 154 10.08 9.43 -3.22
C PRO A 154 10.50 8.85 -1.88
N THR A 155 10.58 7.51 -1.79
CA THR A 155 10.95 6.73 -0.60
C THR A 155 12.34 7.02 -0.04
N SER A 156 13.16 7.84 -0.71
CA SER A 156 14.54 8.15 -0.32
C SER A 156 14.76 9.53 0.31
N GLY A 157 13.74 10.38 0.47
CA GLY A 157 13.92 11.77 0.93
C GLY A 157 13.32 12.05 2.30
N SER A 158 14.15 12.55 3.23
CA SER A 158 13.96 13.37 4.46
C SER A 158 12.55 13.75 5.00
N SER A 159 11.53 12.94 4.77
CA SER A 159 10.12 13.18 5.11
C SER A 159 9.57 11.92 5.76
N ARG A 160 10.26 11.47 6.82
CA ARG A 160 9.81 10.36 7.65
C ARG A 160 8.99 10.97 8.79
N PRO A 161 7.67 10.76 8.88
CA PRO A 161 6.87 11.27 9.99
C PRO A 161 7.32 10.69 11.35
N PHE A 162 7.85 9.46 11.35
CA PHE A 162 8.45 8.85 12.52
C PHE A 162 9.97 8.81 12.37
N LYS A 163 10.67 9.73 13.03
CA LYS A 163 12.12 9.67 13.20
C LYS A 163 12.39 8.60 14.26
N SER A 164 13.03 7.49 13.88
CA SER A 164 13.57 6.53 14.84
C SER A 164 14.45 7.29 15.83
N MET A 165 14.05 7.31 17.11
CA MET A 165 14.79 7.93 18.20
C MET A 165 15.17 6.85 19.19
N THR A 166 16.43 6.42 19.09
CA THR A 166 17.40 6.34 20.21
C THR A 166 18.77 5.97 19.63
N VAL A 167 19.62 6.97 19.43
CA VAL A 167 21.07 6.75 19.43
C VAL A 167 21.59 7.50 20.65
N PHE A 168 21.80 6.79 21.76
CA PHE A 168 22.61 7.32 22.84
C PHE A 168 24.04 7.37 22.33
N ARG A 169 24.46 8.56 21.85
CA ARG A 169 25.87 8.83 21.61
C ARG A 169 26.50 9.12 22.95
N ASP A 170 27.58 8.41 23.28
CA ASP A 170 28.45 8.78 24.38
C ASP A 170 29.01 10.19 24.09
N PRO A 171 28.80 11.19 24.98
CA PRO A 171 29.30 12.55 24.78
C PRO A 171 30.81 12.64 24.54
N ASN A 172 31.56 11.63 24.99
CA ASN A 172 33.01 11.61 24.87
C ASN A 172 33.52 10.97 23.56
N TYR A 173 32.67 10.25 22.80
CA TYR A 173 33.08 9.52 21.59
C TYR A 173 32.01 9.53 20.49
N PRO A 174 31.83 10.66 19.79
CA PRO A 174 30.79 10.80 18.77
C PRO A 174 30.98 9.95 17.49
N ASP A 175 32.20 9.45 17.24
CA ASP A 175 32.58 8.75 15.99
C ASP A 175 32.86 7.25 16.15
N ARG A 176 32.60 6.66 17.32
CA ARG A 176 32.77 5.21 17.52
C ARG A 176 31.40 4.55 17.65
N TRP A 177 31.09 3.66 16.71
CA TRP A 177 29.99 2.71 16.90
C TRP A 177 30.31 1.86 18.13
N GLY A 178 29.54 2.05 19.19
CA GLY A 178 29.75 1.36 20.46
C GLY A 178 29.64 -0.15 20.26
N THR A 179 30.78 -0.85 20.34
CA THR A 179 30.83 -2.26 20.69
C THR A 179 31.03 -2.37 22.19
N ARG A 180 29.97 -2.77 22.89
CA ARG A 180 29.99 -3.72 24.01
C ARG A 180 28.57 -4.09 24.38
#